data_AF-A0A2A2A8P3-F1
#
_entry.id   AF-A0A2A2A8P3-F1
#
_cell.length_a   1.000
_cell.length_b   1.000
_cell.length_c   1.000
_cell.angle_alpha   90.00
_cell.angle_beta   90.00
_cell.angle_gamma   90.00
#
_symmetry.space_group_name_H-M   'P 1'
#
loop_
_entity.id
_entity.type
_entity.pdbx_description
1 polymer ?
#
loop_
_entity_poly.entity_id
_entity_poly.type
_entity_poly.pdbx_seq_one_letter_code
_entity_poly.pdbx_strand_id
1 'polypeptide(L)'
;MAFDPDLTTRVRRLLIKHLPDGVAVDDITEKKMFGGLAFMVRGKLCVGVSGRGDVEVMLRIGKANHDAALAHEGVRTTVMKGREYRGYVDVDETGFPVLEELVAQALRHNQELSAAPPRRSKQKP
;
A
#
# COMPACT_ATOMS: atom_id res chain seq x y z
N MET A 1 -1.84 18.59 -8.46
CA MET A 1 -1.09 18.82 -7.21
C MET A 1 -0.02 17.75 -7.08
N ALA A 2 1.13 18.13 -6.51
CA ALA A 2 2.20 17.20 -6.19
C ALA A 2 1.80 16.40 -4.93
N PHE A 3 2.30 15.17 -4.81
CA PHE A 3 2.16 14.37 -3.60
C PHE A 3 2.91 15.05 -2.43
N ASP A 4 2.42 14.85 -1.21
CA ASP A 4 3.03 15.42 -0.02
C ASP A 4 4.39 14.73 0.27
N PRO A 5 5.52 15.49 0.27
CA PRO A 5 6.84 14.94 0.52
C PRO A 5 7.05 14.52 1.99
N ASP A 6 6.39 15.17 2.95
CA ASP A 6 6.43 14.83 4.36
C ASP A 6 5.68 13.53 4.62
N LEU A 7 4.51 13.35 4.01
CA LEU A 7 3.76 12.09 4.05
C LEU A 7 4.55 10.94 3.43
N THR A 8 5.20 11.19 2.29
CA THR A 8 6.09 10.22 1.64
C THR A 8 7.22 9.80 2.56
N THR A 9 7.84 10.76 3.24
CA THR A 9 8.91 10.52 4.21
C THR A 9 8.41 9.76 5.44
N ARG A 10 7.19 10.05 5.91
CA ARG A 10 6.53 9.33 6.99
C ARG A 10 6.27 7.87 6.62
N VAL A 11 5.69 7.61 5.45
CA VAL A 11 5.44 6.26 4.94
C VAL A 11 6.74 5.49 4.79
N ARG A 12 7.79 6.10 4.22
CA ARG A 12 9.11 5.46 4.11
C ARG A 12 9.66 5.03 5.47
N ARG A 13 9.55 5.91 6.49
CA ARG A 13 9.97 5.57 7.87
C ARG A 13 9.16 4.43 8.46
N LEU A 14 7.83 4.43 8.26
CA LEU A 14 6.96 3.35 8.75
C LEU A 14 7.30 2.01 8.08
N LEU A 15 7.57 2.01 6.77
CA LEU A 15 8.01 0.82 6.06
C LEU A 15 9.29 0.26 6.66
N ILE A 16 10.33 1.09 6.83
CA ILE A 16 11.61 0.68 7.41
C ILE A 16 11.45 0.16 8.84
N LYS A 17 10.61 0.82 9.65
CA LYS A 17 10.34 0.44 11.04
C LYS A 17 9.69 -0.95 11.16
N HIS A 18 8.77 -1.27 10.25
CA HIS A 18 7.99 -2.51 10.26
C HIS A 18 8.50 -3.54 9.26
N LEU A 19 9.68 -3.31 8.67
CA LEU A 19 10.29 -4.26 7.74
C LEU A 19 10.44 -5.62 8.44
N PRO A 20 9.92 -6.69 7.84
CA PRO A 20 10.02 -7.99 8.46
C PRO A 20 11.40 -8.62 8.24
N ASP A 21 11.78 -9.55 9.11
CA ASP A 21 13.06 -10.27 9.02
C ASP A 21 13.30 -10.88 7.62
N GLY A 22 14.50 -10.62 7.10
CA GLY A 22 14.92 -11.08 5.77
C GLY A 22 14.49 -10.18 4.60
N VAL A 23 13.94 -8.99 4.86
CA VAL A 23 13.72 -7.95 3.84
C VAL A 23 14.64 -6.77 4.14
N ALA A 24 15.53 -6.45 3.21
CA ALA A 24 16.43 -5.31 3.34
C ALA A 24 15.72 -4.02 2.91
N VAL A 25 16.26 -2.87 3.33
CA VAL A 25 15.79 -1.56 2.82
C VAL A 25 15.99 -1.48 1.30
N ASP A 26 17.03 -2.11 0.76
CA ASP A 26 17.30 -2.23 -0.68
C ASP A 26 16.21 -3.01 -1.45
N ASP A 27 15.42 -3.85 -0.78
CA ASP A 27 14.26 -4.51 -1.41
C ASP A 27 13.07 -3.54 -1.61
N ILE A 28 13.15 -2.33 -1.05
CA ILE A 28 12.17 -1.27 -1.24
C ILE A 28 12.54 -0.45 -2.47
N THR A 29 11.71 -0.51 -3.51
CA THR A 29 11.84 0.30 -4.72
C THR A 29 10.75 1.36 -4.79
N GLU A 30 11.15 2.60 -5.00
CA GLU A 30 10.23 3.73 -5.17
C GLU A 30 9.94 3.95 -6.65
N LYS A 31 8.66 3.99 -7.03
CA LYS A 31 8.22 4.21 -8.41
C LYS A 31 7.18 5.32 -8.48
N LYS A 32 7.39 6.29 -9.37
CA LYS A 32 6.39 7.32 -9.63
C LYS A 32 5.19 6.71 -10.36
N MET A 33 4.07 6.52 -9.65
CA MET A 33 2.86 5.85 -10.15
C MET A 33 1.63 6.47 -9.48
N PHE A 34 0.44 6.27 -10.07
CA PHE A 34 -0.85 6.74 -9.53
C PHE A 34 -0.95 8.26 -9.28
N GLY A 35 -0.11 9.06 -9.93
CA GLY A 35 -0.06 10.51 -9.69
C GLY A 35 0.72 10.92 -8.44
N GLY A 36 1.49 9.99 -7.86
CA GLY A 36 2.42 10.25 -6.75
C GLY A 36 3.58 9.25 -6.74
N LEU A 37 3.90 8.71 -5.56
CA LEU A 37 5.00 7.78 -5.34
C LEU A 37 4.50 6.45 -4.77
N ALA A 38 4.88 5.35 -5.38
CA ALA A 38 4.56 4.00 -4.94
C ALA A 38 5.80 3.30 -4.39
N PHE A 39 5.67 2.70 -3.21
CA PHE A 39 6.65 1.86 -2.56
C PHE A 39 6.38 0.40 -2.89
N MET A 40 7.31 -0.19 -3.64
CA MET A 40 7.34 -1.59 -4.00
C MET A 40 8.26 -2.31 -3.03
N VAL A 41 7.84 -3.43 -2.46
CA VAL A 41 8.67 -4.30 -1.62
C VAL A 41 8.83 -5.63 -2.36
N ARG A 42 10.06 -6.07 -2.61
CA ARG A 42 10.39 -7.29 -3.38
C ARG A 42 9.68 -7.33 -4.74
N GLY A 43 9.62 -6.20 -5.43
CA GLY A 43 8.97 -6.04 -6.73
C GLY A 43 7.45 -6.04 -6.72
N LYS A 44 6.81 -6.00 -5.54
CA LYS A 44 5.34 -5.95 -5.39
C LYS A 44 4.90 -4.67 -4.69
N LEU A 45 3.81 -4.08 -5.18
CA LEU A 45 3.23 -2.88 -4.59
C LEU A 45 2.79 -3.16 -3.14
N CYS A 46 3.27 -2.34 -2.21
CA CYS A 46 2.93 -2.41 -0.79
C CYS A 46 2.11 -1.18 -0.37
N VAL A 47 2.66 0.02 -0.61
CA VAL A 47 2.05 1.30 -0.24
C VAL A 47 2.24 2.28 -1.40
N GLY A 48 1.30 3.19 -1.63
CA GLY A 48 1.46 4.31 -2.54
C GLY A 48 0.94 5.58 -1.90
N VAL A 49 1.65 6.68 -2.11
CA VAL A 49 1.24 8.02 -1.69
C VAL A 49 0.82 8.77 -2.94
N SER A 50 -0.42 9.26 -2.98
CA SER A 50 -0.94 10.06 -4.09
C SER A 50 -1.31 11.46 -3.62
N GLY A 51 -1.08 12.46 -4.47
CA GLY A 51 -1.56 13.83 -4.25
C GLY A 51 -2.85 14.12 -5.03
N ARG A 52 -3.71 13.11 -5.23
CA ARG A 52 -4.91 13.23 -6.07
C ARG A 52 -6.18 13.23 -5.21
N GLY A 53 -6.76 14.43 -5.05
CA GLY A 53 -8.07 14.60 -4.44
C GLY A 53 -8.10 14.11 -2.99
N ASP A 54 -9.08 13.28 -2.66
CA ASP A 54 -9.31 12.79 -1.30
C ASP A 54 -8.36 11.64 -0.89
N VAL A 55 -7.59 11.06 -1.83
CA VAL A 55 -6.75 9.88 -1.57
C VAL A 55 -5.31 10.31 -1.34
N GLU A 56 -4.84 10.11 -0.12
CA GLU A 56 -3.47 10.45 0.25
C GLU A 56 -2.56 9.22 0.28
N VAL A 57 -3.03 8.11 0.83
CA VAL A 57 -2.26 6.85 0.89
C VAL A 57 -3.11 5.68 0.43
N MET A 58 -2.60 4.90 -0.51
CA MET A 58 -3.15 3.62 -0.94
C MET A 58 -2.30 2.47 -0.37
N LEU A 59 -2.92 1.50 0.31
CA LEU A 59 -2.23 0.36 0.91
C LEU A 59 -2.78 -0.97 0.38
N ARG A 60 -1.88 -1.93 0.16
CA ARG A 60 -2.23 -3.28 -0.24
C ARG A 60 -2.20 -4.22 0.96
N ILE A 61 -3.29 -4.24 1.72
CA ILE A 61 -3.43 -5.04 2.95
C ILE A 61 -3.93 -6.48 2.73
N GLY A 62 -4.34 -6.81 1.50
CA GLY A 62 -4.90 -8.10 1.16
C GLY A 62 -6.36 -8.25 1.57
N LYS A 63 -7.03 -9.28 1.05
CA LYS A 63 -8.49 -9.44 1.23
C LYS A 63 -8.89 -9.81 2.66
N ALA A 64 -8.00 -10.47 3.41
CA ALA A 64 -8.27 -10.91 4.77
C ALA A 64 -8.42 -9.72 5.73
N ASN A 65 -7.60 -8.68 5.56
CA ASN A 65 -7.61 -7.49 6.42
C ASN A 65 -8.55 -6.39 5.92
N HIS A 66 -9.14 -6.57 4.73
CA HIS A 66 -9.90 -5.52 4.06
C HIS A 66 -11.14 -5.08 4.85
N ASP A 67 -11.93 -6.02 5.34
CA ASP A 67 -13.16 -5.70 6.08
C ASP A 67 -12.86 -4.97 7.40
N ALA A 68 -11.82 -5.43 8.11
CA ALA A 68 -11.37 -4.79 9.35
C ALA A 68 -10.85 -3.37 9.09
N ALA A 69 -10.08 -3.17 8.02
CA ALA A 69 -9.58 -1.86 7.66
C ALA A 69 -10.71 -0.86 7.37
N LEU A 70 -11.78 -1.29 6.69
CA LEU A 70 -12.94 -0.43 6.40
C LEU A 70 -13.76 -0.05 7.65
N ALA A 71 -13.54 -0.71 8.79
CA ALA A 71 -14.18 -0.32 10.04
C ALA A 71 -13.59 0.97 10.63
N HIS A 72 -12.41 1.39 10.17
CA HIS A 72 -11.76 2.61 10.62
C HIS A 72 -12.21 3.82 9.80
N GLU A 73 -12.40 4.93 10.50
CA GLU A 73 -12.67 6.22 9.87
C GLU A 73 -11.50 6.65 8.98
N GLY A 74 -11.80 7.26 7.83
CA GLY A 74 -10.81 7.66 6.84
C GLY A 74 -10.23 6.54 5.99
N VAL A 75 -10.76 5.31 6.10
CA VAL A 75 -10.34 4.17 5.29
C VAL A 75 -11.47 3.75 4.36
N ARG A 76 -11.16 3.61 3.07
CA ARG A 76 -12.14 3.18 2.05
C ARG A 76 -11.53 2.23 1.06
N THR A 77 -12.35 1.45 0.36
CA THR A 77 -11.86 0.56 -0.70
C THR A 77 -11.28 1.38 -1.83
N THR A 78 -10.10 1.01 -2.33
CA THR A 78 -9.53 1.68 -3.50
C THR A 78 -10.41 1.46 -4.73
N VAL A 79 -10.81 2.55 -5.40
CA VAL A 79 -11.57 2.50 -6.64
C VAL A 79 -10.70 2.92 -7.81
N MET A 80 -10.46 2.02 -8.76
CA MET A 80 -9.76 2.36 -10.01
C MET A 80 -10.68 2.16 -11.21
N LYS A 81 -10.88 3.21 -12.00
CA LYS A 81 -11.74 3.21 -13.21
C LYS A 81 -13.15 2.68 -12.93
N GLY A 82 -13.75 3.09 -11.81
CA GLY A 82 -15.10 2.70 -11.40
C GLY A 82 -15.21 1.26 -10.88
N ARG A 83 -14.09 0.60 -10.57
CA ARG A 83 -14.07 -0.75 -9.97
C ARG A 83 -13.41 -0.72 -8.61
N GLU A 84 -14.05 -1.33 -7.64
CA GLU A 84 -13.51 -1.55 -6.29
C GLU A 84 -12.46 -2.67 -6.29
N TYR A 85 -11.27 -2.38 -5.79
CA TYR A 85 -10.16 -3.31 -5.72
C TYR A 85 -10.06 -3.91 -4.33
N ARG A 86 -10.83 -4.96 -4.05
CA ARG A 86 -10.80 -5.62 -2.74
C ARG A 86 -9.40 -6.11 -2.38
N GLY A 87 -8.91 -5.66 -1.22
CA GLY A 87 -7.55 -5.87 -0.70
C GLY A 87 -6.60 -4.69 -0.92
N TYR A 88 -7.11 -3.62 -1.53
CA TYR A 88 -6.49 -2.31 -1.61
C TYR A 88 -7.40 -1.31 -0.92
N VAL A 89 -6.83 -0.51 -0.04
CA VAL A 89 -7.55 0.54 0.69
C VAL A 89 -6.88 1.88 0.47
N ASP A 90 -7.70 2.91 0.37
CA ASP A 90 -7.31 4.30 0.35
C ASP A 90 -7.54 4.89 1.74
N VAL A 91 -6.59 5.70 2.19
CA VAL A 91 -6.54 6.34 3.49
C VAL A 91 -6.34 7.83 3.29
N ASP A 92 -7.18 8.62 3.95
CA ASP A 92 -7.05 10.07 4.05
C ASP A 92 -6.53 10.49 5.44
N GLU A 93 -6.38 11.80 5.66
CA GLU A 93 -5.85 12.38 6.89
C GLU A 93 -6.53 11.84 8.16
N THR A 94 -7.83 11.55 8.10
CA THR A 94 -8.60 11.05 9.25
C THR A 94 -8.21 9.61 9.61
N GLY A 95 -7.71 8.84 8.65
CA GLY A 95 -7.18 7.49 8.83
C GLY A 95 -5.68 7.43 9.17
N PHE A 96 -4.99 8.56 9.28
CA PHE A 96 -3.56 8.58 9.68
C PHE A 96 -3.23 7.95 11.04
N PRO A 97 -4.12 7.97 12.06
CA PRO A 97 -3.89 7.24 13.30
C PRO A 97 -3.73 5.73 13.12
N VAL A 98 -4.41 5.15 12.12
CA VAL A 98 -4.37 3.69 11.83
C VAL A 98 -3.40 3.34 10.71
N LEU A 99 -2.79 4.34 10.07
CA LEU A 99 -1.86 4.16 8.95
C LEU A 99 -0.70 3.22 9.30
N GLU A 100 -0.12 3.33 10.50
CA GLU A 100 0.98 2.46 10.93
C GLU A 100 0.57 0.98 10.98
N GLU A 101 -0.63 0.70 11.49
CA GLU A 101 -1.18 -0.67 11.52
C GLU A 101 -1.42 -1.20 10.10
N LEU A 102 -2.02 -0.37 9.23
CA LEU A 102 -2.29 -0.74 7.83
C LEU A 102 -0.98 -0.98 7.05
N VAL A 103 0.09 -0.22 7.32
CA VAL A 103 1.42 -0.46 6.73
C VAL A 103 1.96 -1.82 7.16
N ALA A 104 1.86 -2.16 8.45
CA ALA A 104 2.29 -3.46 8.95
C ALA A 104 1.48 -4.62 8.32
N GLN A 105 0.17 -4.45 8.18
CA GLN A 105 -0.70 -5.41 7.48
C GLN A 105 -0.31 -5.57 6.00
N ALA A 106 0.02 -4.47 5.32
CA ALA A 106 0.46 -4.50 3.92
C ALA A 106 1.79 -5.23 3.75
N LEU A 107 2.74 -5.02 4.66
CA LEU A 107 4.03 -5.72 4.66
C LEU A 107 3.86 -7.22 4.90
N ARG A 108 3.05 -7.61 5.88
CA ARG A 108 2.72 -9.02 6.14
C ARG A 108 2.10 -9.67 4.90
N HIS A 109 1.13 -9.02 4.27
CA HIS A 109 0.54 -9.53 3.03
C HIS A 109 1.56 -9.62 1.89
N ASN A 110 2.48 -8.66 1.78
CA ASN A 110 3.57 -8.70 0.79
C ASN A 110 4.48 -9.93 1.00
N GLN A 111 4.81 -10.27 2.25
CA GLN A 111 5.59 -11.48 2.55
C GLN A 111 4.87 -12.74 2.10
N GLU A 112 3.59 -12.90 2.42
CA GLU A 112 2.77 -14.04 1.98
C GLU A 112 2.77 -14.15 0.46
N LEU A 113 2.60 -13.03 -0.24
CA LEU A 113 2.65 -13.00 -1.69
C LEU A 113 4.01 -13.42 -2.24
N SER A 114 5.10 -13.05 -1.56
CA SER A 114 6.49 -13.32 -1.95
C SER A 114 6.94 -14.74 -1.62
N ALA A 115 6.32 -15.37 -0.62
CA ALA A 115 6.46 -16.79 -0.34
C ALA A 115 5.58 -17.65 -1.27
N ALA A 116 4.44 -17.12 -1.74
CA ALA A 116 3.58 -17.83 -2.68
C ALA A 116 4.24 -17.93 -4.08
N PRO A 117 4.11 -19.08 -4.78
CA PRO A 117 4.59 -19.20 -6.15
C PRO A 117 3.92 -18.12 -7.03
N PRO A 118 4.64 -17.55 -8.00
CA PRO A 118 4.08 -16.51 -8.86
C PRO A 118 2.80 -17.05 -9.48
N ARG A 119 1.68 -16.33 -9.30
CA ARG A 119 0.46 -16.65 -10.04
C ARG A 119 0.82 -16.60 -11.51
N ARG A 120 0.68 -17.74 -12.21
CA ARG A 120 0.81 -17.86 -13.67
C ARG A 120 0.08 -16.67 -14.29
N SER A 121 0.84 -15.68 -14.76
CA SER A 121 0.30 -14.57 -15.51
C SER A 121 -0.29 -15.17 -16.77
N LYS A 122 -1.62 -15.07 -16.94
CA LYS A 122 -2.24 -15.38 -18.22
C LYS A 122 -1.70 -14.36 -19.21
N GLN A 123 -0.66 -14.77 -19.96
CA GLN A 123 -0.18 -14.09 -21.14
C GLN A 123 -1.39 -14.00 -22.08
N LYS A 124 -1.83 -12.77 -22.36
CA LYS A 124 -2.97 -12.52 -23.25
C LYS A 124 -2.53 -12.92 -24.67
N PRO A 125 -3.36 -13.68 -25.42
CA PRO A 125 -3.02 -14.14 -26.77
C PRO A 125 -2.81 -12.99 -27.74
#